data_AF-A0A5J5CFZ6-F1
#
_entry.id   AF-A0A5J5CFZ6-F1
#
_cell.length_a   1.000
_cell.length_b   1.000
_cell.length_c   1.000
_cell.angle_alpha   90.00
_cell.angle_beta   90.00
_cell.angle_gamma   90.00
#
_symmetry.space_group_name_H-M   'P 1'
#
loop_
_entity.id
_entity.type
_entity.pdbx_description
1 polymer ?
#
loop_
_entity_poly.entity_id
_entity_poly.type
_entity_poly.pdbx_seq_one_letter_code
_entity_poly.pdbx_strand_id
1 'polypeptide(L)'
;MLNALNMKSSGLQRERERPLPYWFDYLIVIECSFRVGAKTSTRGPSKPDSHLVSRSFSPTLLPEVKPSTGGSLVSGKHHLSKTDEGVSLCRRPEPADLPHGLLAVALGQVLCLLHAIALKQNKKMGVLCPTEDAALALQCHKVSNKLAFVQFALHLLHCLNHGHAMFSGEAFPIDEVDGNFARSVKQCIFSKSNPTPLKDTLRLAATSKDVIEGILDLDMAVTQSDDFLHYASGGSLPLGSVPLAHRYGGHQFGYWAGQLGDGRAHSLGQYTNRKGEVWELQLKGSGKTPYSRSGDGRAVIRSSVREFLCSEAMHFLGVPTSRAASLVVSDEPVIRDQFYSGNVKTERGAVVLRLAKSWFRIGSLEILAQSGEIELLRMLLNFVIDEHFSSINSDDPDKYLVFYSTVVNETARLIAQWMSVGFAHGVCNTDNFSLLSITIDYGPFGFMESYNPNFVPNTSDDEGRYSIGAQADVGLFNLEKLLMALSPVLSKKQHKEAKICLKGYADIYQRRIHQLFKAKLGLLGEEEDDGYLIAFLLKASH
;
A
#
# COMPACT_ATOMS: atom_id res chain seq x y z
N MET A 1 23.87 -19.84 -43.28
CA MET A 1 24.45 -21.08 -43.86
C MET A 1 23.44 -22.19 -43.58
N LEU A 2 22.89 -22.76 -44.64
CA LEU A 2 21.78 -23.72 -44.62
C LEU A 2 22.19 -25.09 -44.05
N ASN A 3 21.21 -25.71 -43.38
CA ASN A 3 20.91 -27.14 -43.29
C ASN A 3 21.81 -28.12 -42.53
N ALA A 4 21.07 -29.02 -41.88
CA ALA A 4 21.41 -30.38 -41.45
C ALA A 4 22.14 -30.50 -40.11
N LEU A 5 21.41 -31.00 -39.11
CA LEU A 5 21.55 -32.40 -38.71
C LEU A 5 20.39 -32.81 -37.80
N ASN A 6 19.75 -33.90 -38.20
CA ASN A 6 18.69 -34.57 -37.48
C ASN A 6 19.13 -36.04 -37.43
N MET A 7 19.55 -36.55 -36.27
CA MET A 7 19.62 -38.01 -36.02
C MET A 7 19.28 -38.35 -34.56
N LYS A 8 18.24 -39.19 -34.51
CA LYS A 8 17.52 -39.93 -33.48
C LYS A 8 18.24 -40.54 -32.26
N SER A 9 17.36 -40.81 -31.29
CA SER A 9 17.34 -41.85 -30.23
C SER A 9 17.70 -41.29 -28.84
N SER A 10 17.02 -41.63 -27.75
CA SER A 10 16.15 -42.75 -27.40
C SER A 10 15.30 -42.36 -26.19
N GLY A 11 14.17 -43.06 -26.00
CA GLY A 11 13.16 -42.74 -25.01
C GLY A 11 13.62 -42.75 -23.55
N LEU A 12 13.05 -41.81 -22.79
CA LEU A 12 12.75 -41.97 -21.37
C LEU A 12 11.38 -41.32 -21.15
N GLN A 13 10.40 -42.15 -20.80
CA GLN A 13 9.15 -41.67 -20.20
C GLN A 13 9.50 -40.89 -18.93
N ARG A 14 9.17 -39.60 -18.91
CA ARG A 14 9.02 -38.82 -17.69
C ARG A 14 7.74 -38.01 -17.77
N GLU A 15 7.14 -37.89 -16.60
CA GLU A 15 5.77 -37.47 -16.33
C GLU A 15 5.43 -36.12 -16.96
N ARG A 16 4.25 -36.02 -17.57
CA ARG A 16 3.67 -34.76 -18.04
C ARG A 16 3.28 -33.92 -16.83
N GLU A 17 4.12 -32.96 -16.46
CA GLU A 17 3.64 -31.79 -15.72
C GLU A 17 2.69 -31.01 -16.62
N ARG A 18 1.53 -30.66 -16.07
CA ARG A 18 0.46 -29.94 -16.79
C ARG A 18 0.94 -28.52 -17.09
N PRO A 19 0.76 -27.99 -18.30
CA PRO A 19 0.98 -26.57 -18.55
C PRO A 19 -0.03 -25.73 -17.76
N LEU A 20 0.48 -24.68 -17.11
CA LEU A 20 -0.29 -23.61 -16.49
C LEU A 20 -1.35 -23.07 -17.48
N PRO A 21 -2.63 -22.93 -17.07
CA PRO A 21 -3.64 -22.38 -17.96
C PRO A 21 -3.34 -20.91 -18.27
N TYR A 22 -3.39 -20.57 -19.56
CA TYR A 22 -3.30 -19.22 -20.09
C TYR A 22 -4.45 -18.36 -19.53
N TRP A 23 -4.15 -17.45 -18.61
CA TRP A 23 -5.10 -16.48 -18.04
C TRP A 23 -5.05 -15.10 -18.74
N PHE A 24 -4.57 -15.03 -19.98
CA PHE A 24 -4.36 -13.75 -20.69
C PHE A 24 -5.62 -13.13 -21.31
N ASP A 25 -6.74 -13.86 -21.42
CA ASP A 25 -7.91 -13.39 -22.19
C ASP A 25 -8.96 -12.59 -21.39
N TYR A 26 -8.84 -12.47 -20.06
CA TYR A 26 -9.88 -11.84 -19.24
C TYR A 26 -9.60 -10.37 -18.84
N LEU A 27 -8.42 -9.82 -19.14
CA LEU A 27 -8.12 -8.41 -18.84
C LEU A 27 -8.55 -7.42 -19.96
N ILE A 28 -8.91 -7.92 -21.16
CA ILE A 28 -9.02 -7.11 -22.38
C ILE A 28 -10.45 -6.56 -22.65
N VAL A 29 -11.49 -7.04 -21.95
CA VAL A 29 -12.88 -6.72 -22.35
C VAL A 29 -13.49 -5.48 -21.65
N ILE A 30 -12.83 -4.88 -20.66
CA ILE A 30 -13.45 -3.77 -19.87
C ILE A 30 -13.19 -2.36 -20.46
N GLU A 31 -12.14 -2.15 -21.27
CA GLU A 31 -11.90 -0.83 -21.89
C GLU A 31 -12.60 -0.60 -23.25
N CYS A 32 -12.93 -1.66 -24.00
CA CYS A 32 -13.52 -1.50 -25.34
C CYS A 32 -14.96 -0.95 -25.35
N SER A 33 -15.67 -0.93 -24.23
CA SER A 33 -17.07 -0.48 -24.18
C SER A 33 -17.26 1.03 -24.00
N PHE A 34 -16.18 1.83 -23.89
CA PHE A 34 -16.28 3.29 -23.63
C PHE A 34 -15.82 4.20 -24.77
N ARG A 35 -15.52 3.68 -25.97
CA ARG A 35 -14.97 4.49 -27.10
C ARG A 35 -15.80 4.54 -28.38
N VAL A 36 -17.01 3.99 -28.43
CA VAL A 36 -17.86 4.14 -29.64
C VAL A 36 -18.86 5.26 -29.43
N GLY A 37 -18.43 6.50 -29.71
CA GLY A 37 -19.28 7.67 -29.54
C GLY A 37 -18.67 8.99 -30.02
N ALA A 38 -18.01 9.03 -31.18
CA ALA A 38 -17.70 10.29 -31.84
C ALA A 38 -17.82 10.14 -33.36
N LYS A 39 -18.85 10.77 -33.92
CA LYS A 39 -19.13 10.85 -35.36
C LYS A 39 -18.10 11.74 -36.05
N THR A 40 -17.78 11.32 -37.27
CA THR A 40 -17.01 11.98 -38.32
C THR A 40 -17.48 13.39 -38.66
N SER A 41 -16.54 14.33 -38.85
CA SER A 41 -16.68 15.49 -39.74
C SER A 41 -15.29 15.99 -40.18
N THR A 42 -15.22 16.44 -41.43
CA THR A 42 -14.04 16.52 -42.31
C THR A 42 -13.53 17.95 -42.57
N ARG A 43 -12.22 18.08 -42.90
CA ARG A 43 -11.47 19.18 -43.60
C ARG A 43 -11.22 20.46 -42.78
N GLY A 44 -10.07 21.16 -42.84
CA GLY A 44 -8.84 21.14 -43.66
C GLY A 44 -7.80 22.13 -43.06
N PRO A 45 -6.61 22.34 -43.65
CA PRO A 45 -5.38 22.68 -42.91
C PRO A 45 -5.01 24.18 -42.92
N SER A 46 -4.35 24.65 -41.85
CA SER A 46 -3.46 25.83 -41.88
C SER A 46 -2.41 25.81 -40.75
N LYS A 47 -1.17 26.07 -41.14
CA LYS A 47 0.01 26.49 -40.36
C LYS A 47 0.74 27.53 -41.25
N PRO A 48 1.70 28.30 -40.74
CA PRO A 48 2.03 28.64 -39.35
C PRO A 48 2.13 30.17 -39.15
N ASP A 49 2.28 30.64 -37.91
CA ASP A 49 3.07 31.84 -37.67
C ASP A 49 3.75 31.79 -36.29
N SER A 50 5.03 32.16 -36.34
CA SER A 50 6.01 32.26 -35.28
C SER A 50 5.81 33.51 -34.43
N HIS A 51 6.07 33.43 -33.12
CA HIS A 51 6.82 34.48 -32.40
C HIS A 51 7.42 33.92 -31.10
N LEU A 52 8.76 33.84 -31.08
CA LEU A 52 9.58 33.76 -29.89
C LEU A 52 9.53 35.09 -29.13
N VAL A 53 9.37 35.04 -27.80
CA VAL A 53 9.84 36.09 -26.90
C VAL A 53 10.59 35.44 -25.74
N SER A 54 11.92 35.58 -25.79
CA SER A 54 12.86 35.33 -24.70
C SER A 54 12.75 36.43 -23.63
N ARG A 55 12.72 36.06 -22.35
CA ARG A 55 13.09 36.96 -21.25
C ARG A 55 14.04 36.28 -20.28
N SER A 56 15.29 36.72 -20.36
CA SER A 56 16.38 36.53 -19.41
C SER A 56 16.23 37.49 -18.22
N PHE A 57 16.44 37.01 -16.99
CA PHE A 57 16.74 37.85 -15.83
C PHE A 57 17.90 37.24 -15.05
N SER A 58 18.93 38.06 -14.82
CA SER A 58 20.12 37.81 -14.01
C SER A 58 20.05 38.65 -12.70
N PRO A 59 20.86 38.34 -11.68
CA PRO A 59 20.47 38.45 -10.27
C PRO A 59 21.01 39.69 -9.55
N THR A 60 20.38 40.05 -8.42
CA THR A 60 20.88 41.12 -7.52
C THR A 60 20.80 40.72 -6.04
N LEU A 61 22.00 40.51 -5.48
CA LEU A 61 22.56 40.78 -4.14
C LEU A 61 21.69 40.93 -2.87
N LEU A 62 22.16 40.21 -1.84
CA LEU A 62 21.85 40.25 -0.40
C LEU A 62 22.29 41.57 0.29
N PRO A 63 21.89 41.76 1.57
CA PRO A 63 22.89 42.17 2.55
C PRO A 63 22.92 41.31 3.83
N GLU A 64 24.14 41.20 4.36
CA GLU A 64 24.56 40.56 5.61
C GLU A 64 24.09 41.30 6.87
N VAL A 65 23.91 40.57 7.97
CA VAL A 65 23.76 41.11 9.33
C VAL A 65 24.89 40.56 10.21
N LYS A 66 25.67 41.46 10.82
CA LYS A 66 26.73 41.17 11.81
C LYS A 66 26.16 41.08 13.24
N PRO A 67 26.81 40.34 14.17
CA PRO A 67 26.40 40.26 15.57
C PRO A 67 27.02 41.37 16.43
N SER A 68 26.29 41.81 17.46
CA SER A 68 26.78 42.72 18.51
C SER A 68 26.94 41.99 19.84
N THR A 69 27.97 42.43 20.57
CA THR A 69 28.50 41.93 21.84
C THR A 69 27.98 42.68 23.08
N GLY A 70 27.97 42.00 24.23
CA GLY A 70 27.95 42.56 25.59
C GLY A 70 26.61 42.41 26.33
N GLY A 71 26.50 42.00 27.60
CA GLY A 71 27.47 41.63 28.63
C GLY A 71 26.76 41.38 29.98
N SER A 72 27.47 40.74 30.90
CA SER A 72 27.32 40.69 32.38
C SER A 72 26.18 39.94 33.09
N LEU A 73 26.63 38.88 33.81
CA LEU A 73 26.53 38.62 35.26
C LEU A 73 25.16 38.72 35.97
N VAL A 74 24.75 37.64 36.66
CA VAL A 74 24.80 37.47 38.12
C VAL A 74 24.24 36.08 38.53
N SER A 75 24.81 35.57 39.62
CA SER A 75 24.67 34.28 40.30
C SER A 75 23.29 33.85 40.81
N GLY A 76 23.12 32.53 40.97
CA GLY A 76 22.19 31.93 41.94
C GLY A 76 22.59 30.48 42.25
N LYS A 77 22.98 30.21 43.51
CA LYS A 77 23.43 28.91 44.05
C LYS A 77 22.25 28.05 44.55
N HIS A 78 22.57 26.76 44.78
CA HIS A 78 21.92 25.76 45.66
C HIS A 78 20.70 25.01 45.08
N HIS A 79 20.48 23.70 45.27
CA HIS A 79 21.11 22.67 46.11
C HIS A 79 20.89 21.28 45.48
N LEU A 80 21.86 20.37 45.66
CA LEU A 80 21.69 18.92 45.50
C LEU A 80 20.89 18.35 46.69
N SER A 81 19.98 17.43 46.41
CA SER A 81 19.70 16.28 47.30
C SER A 81 19.57 15.02 46.47
N LYS A 82 20.41 14.03 46.82
CA LYS A 82 20.30 12.63 46.44
C LYS A 82 19.26 11.95 47.33
N THR A 83 18.46 11.06 46.77
CA THR A 83 18.03 9.83 47.46
C THR A 83 18.04 8.68 46.47
N ASP A 84 18.73 7.63 46.88
CA ASP A 84 18.95 6.34 46.23
C ASP A 84 17.74 5.39 46.40
N GLU A 85 17.75 4.38 45.52
CA GLU A 85 17.22 3.01 45.65
C GLU A 85 15.72 2.70 45.51
N GLY A 86 15.44 1.82 44.55
CA GLY A 86 14.14 1.16 44.36
C GLY A 86 14.10 0.32 43.08
N VAL A 87 14.88 -0.76 43.01
CA VAL A 87 14.80 -1.79 41.96
C VAL A 87 13.42 -2.45 42.03
N SER A 88 12.58 -2.24 41.01
CA SER A 88 11.30 -2.94 40.85
C SER A 88 11.41 -3.95 39.70
N LEU A 89 11.39 -5.22 40.07
CA LEU A 89 11.29 -6.37 39.16
C LEU A 89 10.00 -6.27 38.33
N CYS A 90 10.16 -6.26 37.00
CA CYS A 90 9.07 -6.40 36.04
C CYS A 90 8.29 -7.70 36.30
N ARG A 91 7.09 -7.59 36.86
CA ARG A 91 6.09 -8.67 36.82
C ARG A 91 5.47 -8.70 35.43
N ARG A 92 5.43 -9.89 34.81
CA ARG A 92 4.62 -10.15 33.61
C ARG A 92 3.16 -9.75 33.87
N PRO A 93 2.45 -9.12 32.94
CA PRO A 93 1.00 -8.95 33.07
C PRO A 93 0.31 -10.32 32.91
N GLU A 94 -0.61 -10.62 33.82
CA GLU A 94 -1.57 -11.72 33.66
C GLU A 94 -2.51 -11.42 32.48
N PRO A 95 -3.03 -12.45 31.78
CA PRO A 95 -3.90 -12.25 30.63
C PRO A 95 -5.19 -11.56 31.05
N ALA A 96 -5.53 -10.46 30.36
CA ALA A 96 -6.77 -9.74 30.57
C ALA A 96 -7.99 -10.64 30.28
N ASP A 97 -8.92 -10.69 31.23
CA ASP A 97 -10.19 -11.39 31.09
C ASP A 97 -10.97 -10.89 29.86
N LEU A 98 -11.46 -11.85 29.06
CA LEU A 98 -12.43 -11.57 27.99
C LEU A 98 -13.63 -10.82 28.61
N PRO A 99 -14.08 -9.68 28.06
CA PRO A 99 -15.22 -8.98 28.63
C PRO A 99 -16.46 -9.88 28.60
N HIS A 100 -17.05 -10.13 29.77
CA HIS A 100 -18.19 -11.05 30.00
C HIS A 100 -19.37 -10.87 29.03
N GLY A 101 -19.52 -9.69 28.42
CA GLY A 101 -20.53 -9.42 27.39
C GLY A 101 -20.32 -10.18 26.07
N LEU A 102 -19.08 -10.40 25.64
CA LEU A 102 -18.77 -11.16 24.41
C LEU A 102 -19.10 -12.65 24.58
N LEU A 103 -18.78 -13.20 25.75
CA LEU A 103 -19.12 -14.57 26.12
C LEU A 103 -20.63 -14.76 26.19
N ALA A 104 -21.38 -13.77 26.72
CA ALA A 104 -22.84 -13.79 26.77
C ALA A 104 -23.49 -13.74 25.37
N VAL A 105 -22.95 -12.93 24.44
CA VAL A 105 -23.43 -12.90 23.04
C VAL A 105 -23.13 -14.21 22.31
N ALA A 106 -21.91 -14.73 22.48
CA ALA A 106 -21.52 -16.02 21.90
C ALA A 106 -22.37 -17.17 22.46
N LEU A 107 -22.59 -17.22 23.78
CA LEU A 107 -23.46 -18.20 24.44
C LEU A 107 -24.92 -18.07 23.99
N GLY A 108 -25.44 -16.84 23.84
CA GLY A 108 -26.80 -16.60 23.35
C GLY A 108 -27.00 -17.06 21.90
N GLN A 109 -25.97 -16.96 21.06
CA GLN A 109 -26.00 -17.42 19.67
C GLN A 109 -25.82 -18.94 19.54
N VAL A 110 -24.96 -19.55 20.37
CA VAL A 110 -24.86 -21.01 20.50
C VAL A 110 -26.18 -21.60 20.99
N LEU A 111 -26.86 -20.94 21.93
CA LEU A 111 -28.21 -21.31 22.37
C LEU A 111 -29.23 -21.19 21.23
N CYS A 112 -29.19 -20.13 20.41
CA CYS A 112 -30.06 -20.02 19.22
C CYS A 112 -29.78 -21.11 18.17
N LEU A 113 -28.51 -21.49 17.97
CA LEU A 113 -28.11 -22.57 17.06
C LEU A 113 -28.57 -23.93 17.58
N LEU A 114 -28.37 -24.21 18.87
CA LEU A 114 -28.88 -25.41 19.53
C LEU A 114 -30.42 -25.46 19.48
N HIS A 115 -31.10 -24.33 19.61
CA HIS A 115 -32.56 -24.23 19.47
C HIS A 115 -33.00 -24.47 18.02
N ALA A 116 -32.29 -23.95 17.02
CA ALA A 116 -32.57 -24.19 15.60
C ALA A 116 -32.29 -25.65 15.18
N ILE A 117 -31.21 -26.25 15.69
CA ILE A 117 -30.90 -27.67 15.52
C ILE A 117 -31.95 -28.54 16.21
N ALA A 118 -32.36 -28.18 17.44
CA ALA A 118 -33.42 -28.86 18.16
C ALA A 118 -34.77 -28.77 17.43
N LEU A 119 -35.12 -27.62 16.86
CA LEU A 119 -36.31 -27.46 16.01
C LEU A 119 -36.23 -28.32 14.74
N LYS A 120 -35.04 -28.47 14.14
CA LYS A 120 -34.82 -29.33 12.96
C LYS A 120 -34.87 -30.83 13.31
N GLN A 121 -34.44 -31.21 14.51
CA GLN A 121 -34.53 -32.59 15.01
C GLN A 121 -35.95 -32.95 15.49
N ASN A 122 -36.68 -32.04 16.14
CA ASN A 122 -38.09 -32.24 16.54
C ASN A 122 -39.05 -32.27 15.34
N LYS A 123 -38.69 -31.67 14.21
CA LYS A 123 -39.51 -31.63 12.98
C LYS A 123 -39.31 -32.80 12.02
N LYS A 124 -38.52 -33.83 12.38
CA LYS A 124 -38.48 -35.12 11.65
C LYS A 124 -39.80 -35.93 11.72
N MET A 125 -40.87 -35.37 12.32
CA MET A 125 -42.18 -36.00 12.50
C MET A 125 -43.32 -35.41 11.65
N GLY A 126 -43.07 -34.52 10.68
CA GLY A 126 -44.15 -34.00 9.84
C GLY A 126 -43.71 -33.41 8.51
N VAL A 127 -44.36 -33.84 7.43
CA VAL A 127 -44.23 -33.31 6.06
C VAL A 127 -44.73 -31.87 6.01
N LEU A 128 -43.91 -30.93 5.53
CA LEU A 128 -44.28 -29.53 5.33
C LEU A 128 -44.16 -29.08 3.87
N CYS A 129 -44.88 -27.99 3.57
CA CYS A 129 -45.06 -27.38 2.25
C CYS A 129 -43.77 -26.66 1.78
N PRO A 130 -43.43 -26.67 0.47
CA PRO A 130 -42.13 -26.18 -0.06
C PRO A 130 -41.75 -24.74 0.30
N THR A 131 -42.73 -23.89 0.62
CA THR A 131 -42.51 -22.47 0.98
C THR A 131 -41.95 -22.29 2.39
N GLU A 132 -42.26 -23.20 3.33
CA GLU A 132 -41.74 -23.12 4.71
C GLU A 132 -40.30 -23.63 4.82
N ASP A 133 -39.91 -24.60 3.98
CA ASP A 133 -38.53 -25.07 3.87
C ASP A 133 -37.59 -23.98 3.34
N ALA A 134 -38.05 -23.16 2.39
CA ALA A 134 -37.29 -22.02 1.88
C ALA A 134 -37.08 -20.94 2.95
N ALA A 135 -38.11 -20.63 3.74
CA ALA A 135 -38.02 -19.66 4.83
C ALA A 135 -37.09 -20.14 5.96
N LEU A 136 -37.19 -21.42 6.33
CA LEU A 136 -36.33 -22.02 7.35
C LEU A 136 -34.87 -22.15 6.87
N ALA A 137 -34.65 -22.51 5.60
CA ALA A 137 -33.33 -22.53 4.99
C ALA A 137 -32.70 -21.13 4.93
N LEU A 138 -33.47 -20.10 4.57
CA LEU A 138 -33.02 -18.71 4.59
C LEU A 138 -32.67 -18.26 6.02
N GLN A 139 -33.45 -18.66 7.02
CA GLN A 139 -33.20 -18.33 8.41
C GLN A 139 -31.96 -19.06 8.95
N CYS A 140 -31.77 -20.34 8.64
CA CYS A 140 -30.55 -21.08 8.94
C CYS A 140 -29.32 -20.47 8.23
N HIS A 141 -29.46 -20.04 6.98
CA HIS A 141 -28.39 -19.40 6.23
C HIS A 141 -28.00 -18.05 6.85
N LYS A 142 -28.98 -17.22 7.25
CA LYS A 142 -28.74 -15.97 7.98
C LYS A 142 -28.05 -16.19 9.33
N VAL A 143 -28.43 -17.23 10.07
CA VAL A 143 -27.78 -17.60 11.34
C VAL A 143 -26.35 -18.09 11.10
N SER A 144 -26.12 -18.90 10.07
CA SER A 144 -24.78 -19.37 9.69
C SER A 144 -23.86 -18.23 9.28
N ASN A 145 -24.34 -17.27 8.48
CA ASN A 145 -23.54 -16.12 8.05
C ASN A 145 -23.25 -15.17 9.22
N LYS A 146 -24.21 -14.98 10.14
CA LYS A 146 -23.97 -14.25 11.39
C LYS A 146 -22.97 -14.95 12.31
N LEU A 147 -23.01 -16.28 12.39
CA LEU A 147 -22.05 -17.04 13.19
C LEU A 147 -20.65 -16.96 12.57
N ALA A 148 -20.54 -17.05 11.24
CA ALA A 148 -19.30 -16.84 10.51
C ALA A 148 -18.76 -15.41 10.69
N PHE A 149 -19.63 -14.39 10.67
CA PHE A 149 -19.23 -13.02 10.95
C PHE A 149 -18.85 -12.80 12.41
N VAL A 150 -19.56 -13.39 13.38
CA VAL A 150 -19.20 -13.28 14.80
C VAL A 150 -17.89 -14.00 15.07
N GLN A 151 -17.66 -15.15 14.44
CA GLN A 151 -16.37 -15.82 14.45
C GLN A 151 -15.29 -14.96 13.78
N PHE A 152 -15.60 -14.29 12.67
CA PHE A 152 -14.72 -13.30 12.06
C PHE A 152 -14.45 -12.11 12.99
N ALA A 153 -15.46 -11.50 13.61
CA ALA A 153 -15.31 -10.35 14.48
C ALA A 153 -14.56 -10.73 15.75
N LEU A 154 -14.80 -11.92 16.32
CA LEU A 154 -14.05 -12.46 17.44
C LEU A 154 -12.60 -12.80 17.05
N HIS A 155 -12.39 -13.42 15.88
CA HIS A 155 -11.05 -13.77 15.39
C HIS A 155 -10.26 -12.52 14.99
N LEU A 156 -10.91 -11.57 14.32
CA LEU A 156 -10.36 -10.27 13.97
C LEU A 156 -10.09 -9.47 15.24
N LEU A 157 -10.98 -9.45 16.22
CA LEU A 157 -10.72 -8.77 17.50
C LEU A 157 -9.58 -9.44 18.28
N HIS A 158 -9.51 -10.78 18.29
CA HIS A 158 -8.42 -11.52 18.92
C HIS A 158 -7.08 -11.28 18.21
N CYS A 159 -7.05 -11.31 16.88
CA CYS A 159 -5.84 -11.08 16.07
C CYS A 159 -5.43 -9.60 16.00
N LEU A 160 -6.38 -8.66 15.99
CA LEU A 160 -6.14 -7.21 16.08
C LEU A 160 -5.64 -6.83 17.49
N ASN A 161 -6.18 -7.45 18.55
CA ASN A 161 -5.76 -7.16 19.93
C ASN A 161 -4.45 -7.85 20.32
N HIS A 162 -4.07 -8.98 19.71
CA HIS A 162 -2.72 -9.53 19.91
C HIS A 162 -1.63 -8.75 19.14
N GLY A 163 -2.01 -7.92 18.16
CA GLY A 163 -1.14 -6.93 17.50
C GLY A 163 -1.01 -5.59 18.27
N HIS A 164 -1.31 -5.57 19.58
CA HIS A 164 -1.29 -4.37 20.44
C HIS A 164 0.02 -3.56 20.41
N ALA A 165 1.11 -4.07 19.84
CA ALA A 165 2.40 -3.39 19.82
C ALA A 165 2.49 -2.21 18.82
N MET A 166 1.87 -2.27 17.62
CA MET A 166 2.10 -1.22 16.59
C MET A 166 1.24 0.05 16.78
N PHE A 167 -0.01 -0.11 17.23
CA PHE A 167 -1.03 0.96 17.15
C PHE A 167 -1.70 1.32 18.48
N SER A 168 -1.29 0.70 19.59
CA SER A 168 -1.58 1.27 20.90
C SER A 168 -0.78 2.58 21.04
N GLY A 169 -1.31 3.56 21.79
CA GLY A 169 -0.56 4.78 22.11
C GLY A 169 0.70 4.54 22.97
N GLU A 170 1.17 3.29 23.09
CA GLU A 170 2.36 2.88 23.83
C GLU A 170 3.62 2.94 22.95
N ALA A 171 3.54 2.73 21.62
CA ALA A 171 4.72 2.74 20.74
C ALA A 171 5.07 4.11 20.17
N PHE A 172 4.07 4.95 19.88
CA PHE A 172 4.26 6.29 19.30
C PHE A 172 3.36 7.34 19.95
N PRO A 173 3.81 8.60 20.03
CA PRO A 173 2.91 9.71 20.28
C PRO A 173 1.79 9.75 19.23
N ILE A 174 0.56 9.86 19.70
CA ILE A 174 -0.65 10.00 18.87
C ILE A 174 -1.11 11.47 18.93
N ASP A 175 -1.62 11.97 17.81
CA ASP A 175 -2.25 13.29 17.75
C ASP A 175 -3.35 13.44 18.80
N GLU A 176 -3.24 14.48 19.63
CA GLU A 176 -4.18 14.79 20.71
C GLU A 176 -5.47 15.44 20.21
N VAL A 177 -5.47 15.94 18.96
CA VAL A 177 -6.64 16.62 18.38
C VAL A 177 -7.60 15.62 17.79
N ASP A 178 -8.78 15.51 18.38
CA ASP A 178 -9.86 14.67 17.84
C ASP A 178 -10.54 15.30 16.61
N GLY A 179 -11.02 14.43 15.72
CA GLY A 179 -11.88 14.79 14.61
C GLY A 179 -11.20 14.86 13.23
N ASN A 180 -12.01 14.60 12.21
CA ASN A 180 -11.58 14.45 10.82
C ASN A 180 -11.76 15.75 10.02
N PHE A 181 -10.95 16.75 10.32
CA PHE A 181 -10.85 17.99 9.54
C PHE A 181 -9.39 18.27 9.18
N ALA A 182 -9.16 18.78 7.98
CA ALA A 182 -7.82 19.00 7.46
C ALA A 182 -7.03 19.99 8.31
N ARG A 183 -5.81 19.63 8.71
CA ARG A 183 -4.91 20.45 9.53
C ARG A 183 -3.45 20.06 9.34
N SER A 184 -2.55 20.95 9.77
CA SER A 184 -1.13 20.60 9.95
C SER A 184 -0.96 19.88 11.28
N VAL A 185 -0.25 18.76 11.27
CA VAL A 185 -0.03 17.86 12.42
C VAL A 185 1.48 17.78 12.66
N LYS A 186 1.90 17.74 13.92
CA LYS A 186 3.33 17.69 14.31
C LYS A 186 3.54 16.76 15.50
N GLN A 187 4.79 16.35 15.72
CA GLN A 187 5.22 15.58 16.91
C GLN A 187 4.50 14.24 17.13
N CYS A 188 3.92 13.65 16.08
CA CYS A 188 3.28 12.33 16.11
C CYS A 188 3.37 11.66 14.74
N ILE A 189 3.15 10.34 14.72
CA ILE A 189 3.11 9.53 13.50
C ILE A 189 1.68 9.34 12.99
N PHE A 190 0.71 9.24 13.91
CA PHE A 190 -0.67 8.90 13.60
C PHE A 190 -1.65 9.86 14.27
N SER A 191 -2.77 10.11 13.59
CA SER A 191 -3.97 10.68 14.20
C SER A 191 -5.06 9.62 14.32
N LYS A 192 -5.79 9.64 15.44
CA LYS A 192 -7.05 8.89 15.54
C LYS A 192 -8.02 9.41 14.49
N SER A 193 -8.58 8.51 13.69
CA SER A 193 -9.43 8.90 12.58
C SER A 193 -10.42 7.79 12.29
N ASN A 194 -11.69 8.00 12.62
CA ASN A 194 -12.73 7.02 12.33
C ASN A 194 -13.20 7.15 10.87
N PRO A 195 -13.40 6.02 10.16
CA PRO A 195 -14.04 6.03 8.85
C PRO A 195 -15.39 6.76 8.86
N THR A 196 -15.68 7.48 7.78
CA THR A 196 -17.03 7.98 7.49
C THR A 196 -17.66 6.99 6.51
N PRO A 197 -18.75 6.29 6.89
CA PRO A 197 -19.38 5.31 6.01
C PRO A 197 -19.81 5.93 4.67
N LEU A 198 -19.79 5.14 3.60
CA LEU A 198 -20.44 5.54 2.34
C LEU A 198 -21.95 5.71 2.57
N LYS A 199 -22.55 6.70 1.91
CA LYS A 199 -24.00 6.93 1.91
C LYS A 199 -24.69 5.97 0.94
N ASP A 200 -26.02 6.00 0.87
CA ASP A 200 -26.83 5.27 -0.10
C ASP A 200 -26.60 3.74 -0.12
N THR A 201 -27.06 3.08 -1.19
CA THR A 201 -27.05 1.61 -1.28
C THR A 201 -25.64 1.09 -1.48
N LEU A 202 -25.14 0.31 -0.52
CA LEU A 202 -23.85 -0.38 -0.61
C LEU A 202 -23.98 -1.68 -1.41
N ARG A 203 -22.98 -1.97 -2.24
CA ARG A 203 -22.87 -3.25 -2.97
C ARG A 203 -21.43 -3.74 -2.95
N LEU A 204 -21.24 -5.02 -2.64
CA LEU A 204 -19.94 -5.67 -2.79
C LEU A 204 -19.71 -5.97 -4.27
N ALA A 205 -18.82 -5.23 -4.91
CA ALA A 205 -18.57 -5.34 -6.35
C ALA A 205 -17.54 -6.43 -6.68
N ALA A 206 -16.54 -6.63 -5.82
CA ALA A 206 -15.52 -7.66 -6.00
C ALA A 206 -14.88 -8.07 -4.66
N THR A 207 -14.37 -9.30 -4.61
CA THR A 207 -13.53 -9.83 -3.53
C THR A 207 -12.41 -10.68 -4.10
N SER A 208 -11.25 -10.70 -3.43
CA SER A 208 -10.15 -11.59 -3.78
C SER A 208 -10.20 -12.81 -2.88
N LYS A 209 -10.54 -13.97 -3.46
CA LYS A 209 -10.57 -15.23 -2.72
C LYS A 209 -9.21 -15.56 -2.08
N ASP A 210 -8.12 -15.29 -2.80
CA ASP A 210 -6.76 -15.52 -2.32
C ASP A 210 -6.45 -14.70 -1.06
N VAL A 211 -6.93 -13.46 -0.99
CA VAL A 211 -6.76 -12.61 0.19
C VAL A 211 -7.70 -13.03 1.32
N ILE A 212 -8.99 -13.26 1.03
CA ILE A 212 -9.98 -13.61 2.06
C ILE A 212 -9.64 -14.93 2.74
N GLU A 213 -9.36 -15.98 1.98
CA GLU A 213 -9.03 -17.31 2.53
C GLU A 213 -7.55 -17.45 2.88
N GLY A 214 -6.65 -16.95 2.03
CA GLY A 214 -5.21 -17.23 2.13
C GLY A 214 -4.41 -16.26 3.01
N ILE A 215 -4.93 -15.05 3.23
CA ILE A 215 -4.32 -14.04 4.11
C ILE A 215 -5.15 -13.80 5.35
N LEU A 216 -6.46 -13.61 5.21
CA LEU A 216 -7.35 -13.28 6.35
C LEU A 216 -7.91 -14.51 7.06
N ASP A 217 -7.60 -15.73 6.57
CA ASP A 217 -8.06 -17.01 7.12
C ASP A 217 -9.60 -17.10 7.29
N LEU A 218 -10.35 -16.44 6.41
CA LEU A 218 -11.81 -16.40 6.44
C LEU A 218 -12.41 -17.30 5.37
N ASP A 219 -13.54 -17.91 5.69
CA ASP A 219 -14.36 -18.56 4.68
C ASP A 219 -15.03 -17.52 3.79
N MET A 220 -15.04 -17.73 2.47
CA MET A 220 -15.66 -16.83 1.50
C MET A 220 -17.15 -16.54 1.79
N ALA A 221 -17.87 -17.40 2.51
CA ALA A 221 -19.25 -17.17 2.94
C ALA A 221 -19.40 -15.88 3.77
N VAL A 222 -18.35 -15.44 4.48
CA VAL A 222 -18.39 -14.16 5.23
C VAL A 222 -18.70 -12.98 4.32
N THR A 223 -18.25 -13.03 3.06
CA THR A 223 -18.44 -11.95 2.07
C THR A 223 -19.89 -11.75 1.67
N GLN A 224 -20.77 -12.71 1.99
CA GLN A 224 -22.21 -12.64 1.74
C GLN A 224 -22.99 -12.01 2.90
N SER A 225 -22.31 -11.61 3.97
CA SER A 225 -22.94 -10.98 5.14
C SER A 225 -23.00 -9.47 5.00
N ASP A 226 -24.09 -8.87 5.48
CA ASP A 226 -24.21 -7.41 5.62
C ASP A 226 -23.12 -6.85 6.54
N ASP A 227 -22.74 -7.61 7.56
CA ASP A 227 -21.72 -7.22 8.51
C ASP A 227 -20.33 -7.07 7.83
N PHE A 228 -19.94 -7.98 6.93
CA PHE A 228 -18.74 -7.83 6.11
C PHE A 228 -18.85 -6.64 5.17
N LEU A 229 -20.00 -6.45 4.51
CA LEU A 229 -20.24 -5.30 3.64
C LEU A 229 -20.06 -3.97 4.38
N HIS A 230 -20.57 -3.87 5.61
CA HIS A 230 -20.40 -2.70 6.47
C HIS A 230 -18.97 -2.56 6.97
N TYR A 231 -18.29 -3.64 7.36
CA TYR A 231 -16.89 -3.59 7.76
C TYR A 231 -15.98 -3.11 6.61
N ALA A 232 -16.10 -3.75 5.44
CA ALA A 232 -15.32 -3.44 4.24
C ALA A 232 -15.60 -2.06 3.63
N SER A 233 -16.65 -1.37 4.09
CA SER A 233 -16.99 0.01 3.71
C SER A 233 -16.75 1.05 4.81
N GLY A 234 -16.32 0.62 6.01
CA GLY A 234 -16.11 1.49 7.17
C GLY A 234 -17.40 1.89 7.90
N GLY A 235 -18.51 1.18 7.64
CA GLY A 235 -19.80 1.30 8.33
C GLY A 235 -19.87 0.63 9.69
N SER A 236 -19.05 -0.40 9.93
CA SER A 236 -18.99 -1.13 11.19
C SER A 236 -17.55 -1.47 11.52
N LEU A 237 -17.17 -1.31 12.78
CA LEU A 237 -15.83 -1.66 13.27
C LEU A 237 -15.96 -2.55 14.50
N PRO A 238 -15.03 -3.50 14.71
CA PRO A 238 -14.97 -4.26 15.95
C PRO A 238 -14.93 -3.33 17.17
N LEU A 239 -15.58 -3.76 18.26
CA LEU A 239 -15.62 -2.99 19.50
C LEU A 239 -14.19 -2.81 20.04
N GLY A 240 -13.80 -1.56 20.31
CA GLY A 240 -12.45 -1.26 20.79
C GLY A 240 -11.41 -1.02 19.70
N SER A 241 -11.78 -1.10 18.41
CA SER A 241 -10.90 -0.66 17.34
C SER A 241 -10.53 0.82 17.49
N VAL A 242 -9.26 1.14 17.26
CA VAL A 242 -8.74 2.51 17.21
C VAL A 242 -8.21 2.76 15.81
N PRO A 243 -9.06 3.18 14.85
CA PRO A 243 -8.61 3.41 13.49
C PRO A 243 -7.74 4.67 13.43
N LEU A 244 -6.71 4.61 12.60
CA LEU A 244 -5.67 5.63 12.52
C LEU A 244 -5.52 6.13 11.08
N ALA A 245 -5.04 7.36 10.95
CA ALA A 245 -4.53 7.91 9.70
C ALA A 245 -3.05 8.27 9.89
N HIS A 246 -2.21 7.87 8.94
CA HIS A 246 -0.76 8.07 9.00
C HIS A 246 -0.37 9.44 8.48
N ARG A 247 0.47 10.16 9.24
CA ARG A 247 1.17 11.37 8.81
C ARG A 247 2.45 11.01 8.05
N TYR A 248 2.56 11.47 6.82
CA TYR A 248 3.80 11.42 6.05
C TYR A 248 3.95 12.69 5.21
N GLY A 249 5.12 12.90 4.64
CA GLY A 249 5.40 13.96 3.66
C GLY A 249 5.88 13.32 2.37
N GLY A 250 6.47 14.10 1.47
CA GLY A 250 7.12 13.53 0.30
C GLY A 250 7.53 14.56 -0.74
N HIS A 251 8.43 14.15 -1.63
CA HIS A 251 8.75 14.85 -2.85
C HIS A 251 7.79 14.42 -3.96
N GLN A 252 6.91 15.34 -4.37
CA GLN A 252 5.99 15.14 -5.49
C GLN A 252 6.59 15.79 -6.74
N PHE A 253 6.75 15.00 -7.82
CA PHE A 253 7.42 15.46 -9.05
C PHE A 253 8.81 16.06 -8.80
N GLY A 254 9.52 15.58 -7.77
CA GLY A 254 10.87 16.04 -7.42
C GLY A 254 10.91 17.21 -6.43
N TYR A 255 9.78 17.83 -6.10
CA TYR A 255 9.69 18.96 -5.18
C TYR A 255 9.08 18.57 -3.85
N TRP A 256 9.62 19.09 -2.74
CA TRP A 256 9.06 18.84 -1.41
C TRP A 256 7.64 19.41 -1.29
N ALA A 257 6.66 18.54 -1.05
CA ALA A 257 5.24 18.91 -0.98
C ALA A 257 4.76 19.24 0.44
N GLY A 258 5.66 19.26 1.43
CA GLY A 258 5.29 19.45 2.82
C GLY A 258 4.56 18.25 3.40
N GLN A 259 3.61 18.53 4.30
CA GLN A 259 2.79 17.48 4.91
C GLN A 259 1.76 16.93 3.93
N LEU A 260 1.77 15.61 3.80
CA LEU A 260 0.76 14.79 3.14
C LEU A 260 0.06 13.95 4.22
N GLY A 261 0.01 12.64 4.05
CA GLY A 261 -0.66 11.71 4.96
C GLY A 261 -1.81 10.98 4.30
N ASP A 262 -2.40 10.04 5.04
CA ASP A 262 -3.54 9.24 4.61
C ASP A 262 -4.78 10.14 4.44
N GLY A 263 -4.87 10.90 3.35
CA GLY A 263 -5.91 11.91 3.15
C GLY A 263 -7.30 11.37 2.82
N ARG A 264 -7.40 10.06 2.56
CA ARG A 264 -8.66 9.35 2.26
C ARG A 264 -8.58 7.89 2.68
N ALA A 265 -7.71 7.56 3.64
CA ALA A 265 -7.48 6.19 4.04
C ALA A 265 -7.46 6.08 5.57
N HIS A 266 -7.95 4.96 6.08
CA HIS A 266 -8.01 4.67 7.51
C HIS A 266 -7.41 3.29 7.75
N SER A 267 -6.33 3.24 8.54
CA SER A 267 -5.77 1.99 9.05
C SER A 267 -6.72 1.41 10.09
N LEU A 268 -7.10 0.15 9.91
CA LEU A 268 -7.99 -0.57 10.83
C LEU A 268 -7.22 -1.35 11.90
N GLY A 269 -5.90 -1.48 11.72
CA GLY A 269 -5.02 -2.27 12.57
C GLY A 269 -4.29 -3.37 11.80
N GLN A 270 -3.67 -4.28 12.55
CA GLN A 270 -2.91 -5.41 12.02
C GLN A 270 -3.66 -6.72 12.19
N TYR A 271 -3.58 -7.58 11.18
CA TYR A 271 -4.05 -8.95 11.24
C TYR A 271 -2.86 -9.90 11.19
N THR A 272 -2.72 -10.75 12.20
CA THR A 272 -1.78 -11.87 12.17
C THR A 272 -2.51 -13.12 11.71
N ASN A 273 -2.08 -13.67 10.58
CA ASN A 273 -2.68 -14.86 10.00
C ASN A 273 -2.16 -16.14 10.67
N ARG A 274 -2.74 -17.29 10.33
CA ARG A 274 -2.38 -18.61 10.88
C ARG A 274 -0.96 -19.05 10.55
N LYS A 275 -0.31 -18.41 9.56
CA LYS A 275 1.11 -18.63 9.22
C LYS A 275 2.05 -17.76 10.08
N GLY A 276 1.52 -16.96 11.01
CA GLY A 276 2.27 -16.01 11.82
C GLY A 276 2.67 -14.76 11.05
N GLU A 277 2.10 -14.52 9.87
CA GLU A 277 2.39 -13.33 9.09
C GLU A 277 1.49 -12.16 9.49
N VAL A 278 2.09 -10.99 9.64
CA VAL A 278 1.38 -9.74 9.95
C VAL A 278 1.00 -8.98 8.68
N TRP A 279 -0.22 -8.45 8.64
CA TRP A 279 -0.76 -7.63 7.56
C TRP A 279 -1.49 -6.42 8.11
N GLU A 280 -1.15 -5.22 7.64
CA GLU A 280 -1.85 -3.98 7.96
C GLU A 280 -3.07 -3.79 7.05
N LEU A 281 -4.26 -3.68 7.65
CA LEU A 281 -5.52 -3.49 6.95
C LEU A 281 -5.84 -2.00 6.84
N GLN A 282 -6.20 -1.55 5.65
CA GLN A 282 -6.55 -0.15 5.40
C GLN A 282 -7.79 -0.05 4.50
N LEU A 283 -8.70 0.85 4.84
CA LEU A 283 -9.82 1.24 3.96
C LEU A 283 -9.43 2.49 3.19
N LYS A 284 -9.44 2.43 1.85
CA LYS A 284 -9.19 3.60 0.99
C LYS A 284 -10.49 4.09 0.35
N GLY A 285 -10.77 5.39 0.50
CA GLY A 285 -12.03 6.03 0.08
C GLY A 285 -13.06 6.19 1.20
N SER A 286 -12.68 5.85 2.44
CA SER A 286 -13.56 5.72 3.60
C SER A 286 -13.75 7.01 4.40
N GLY A 287 -13.57 8.19 3.79
CA GLY A 287 -13.88 9.49 4.39
C GLY A 287 -12.68 10.40 4.60
N LYS A 288 -12.94 11.60 5.13
CA LYS A 288 -11.92 12.60 5.42
C LYS A 288 -11.09 12.19 6.63
N THR A 289 -9.87 12.72 6.68
CA THR A 289 -8.91 12.60 7.77
C THR A 289 -8.26 13.98 8.02
N PRO A 290 -7.42 14.14 9.05
CA PRO A 290 -6.60 15.33 9.22
C PRO A 290 -5.69 15.67 8.03
N TYR A 291 -5.45 14.69 7.15
CA TYR A 291 -4.53 14.78 6.02
C TYR A 291 -5.23 14.96 4.67
N SER A 292 -6.56 15.13 4.65
CA SER A 292 -7.32 15.25 3.39
C SER A 292 -6.97 16.47 2.55
N ARG A 293 -6.29 17.48 3.12
CA ARG A 293 -6.06 18.79 2.48
C ARG A 293 -7.39 19.34 1.95
N SER A 294 -7.47 19.66 0.66
CA SER A 294 -8.70 20.09 -0.02
C SER A 294 -9.58 18.93 -0.53
N GLY A 295 -9.15 17.68 -0.36
CA GLY A 295 -9.88 16.50 -0.82
C GLY A 295 -11.13 16.19 0.01
N ASP A 296 -12.06 15.46 -0.59
CA ASP A 296 -13.32 15.04 0.06
C ASP A 296 -13.20 13.73 0.87
N GLY A 297 -12.04 13.07 0.83
CA GLY A 297 -11.82 11.79 1.53
C GLY A 297 -12.45 10.57 0.83
N ARG A 298 -13.03 10.72 -0.36
CA ARG A 298 -13.67 9.63 -1.10
C ARG A 298 -12.79 9.06 -2.21
N ALA A 299 -13.05 7.83 -2.59
CA ALA A 299 -12.59 7.23 -3.84
C ALA A 299 -13.80 6.95 -4.74
N VAL A 300 -13.54 6.77 -6.04
CA VAL A 300 -14.58 6.51 -7.05
C VAL A 300 -14.40 5.13 -7.64
N ILE A 301 -15.48 4.55 -8.18
CA ILE A 301 -15.47 3.19 -8.72
C ILE A 301 -14.30 2.98 -9.70
N ARG A 302 -14.07 3.90 -10.64
CA ARG A 302 -13.02 3.75 -11.65
C ARG A 302 -11.62 3.60 -11.05
N SER A 303 -11.24 4.45 -10.08
CA SER A 303 -9.93 4.34 -9.42
C SER A 303 -9.84 3.08 -8.57
N SER A 304 -10.94 2.74 -7.87
CA SER A 304 -10.96 1.63 -6.93
C SER A 304 -10.93 0.26 -7.63
N VAL A 305 -11.60 0.13 -8.79
CA VAL A 305 -11.52 -1.06 -9.65
C VAL A 305 -10.09 -1.25 -10.16
N ARG A 306 -9.45 -0.17 -10.64
CA ARG A 306 -8.06 -0.23 -11.14
C ARG A 306 -7.07 -0.65 -10.06
N GLU A 307 -7.19 -0.09 -8.86
CA GLU A 307 -6.34 -0.49 -7.73
C GLU A 307 -6.58 -1.95 -7.34
N PHE A 308 -7.84 -2.36 -7.18
CA PHE A 308 -8.18 -3.76 -6.86
C PHE A 308 -7.59 -4.75 -7.87
N LEU A 309 -7.83 -4.51 -9.16
CA LEU A 309 -7.35 -5.41 -10.22
C LEU A 309 -5.82 -5.42 -10.33
N CYS A 310 -5.18 -4.25 -10.25
CA CYS A 310 -3.74 -4.17 -10.45
C CYS A 310 -2.94 -4.72 -9.26
N SER A 311 -3.41 -4.51 -8.02
CA SER A 311 -2.82 -5.14 -6.83
C SER A 311 -2.76 -6.65 -7.00
N GLU A 312 -3.86 -7.29 -7.41
CA GLU A 312 -3.92 -8.74 -7.55
C GLU A 312 -3.19 -9.22 -8.81
N ALA A 313 -3.26 -8.49 -9.93
CA ALA A 313 -2.50 -8.82 -11.14
C ALA A 313 -0.99 -8.81 -10.89
N MET A 314 -0.47 -7.79 -10.19
CA MET A 314 0.95 -7.70 -9.84
C MET A 314 1.38 -8.85 -8.95
N HIS A 315 0.52 -9.25 -7.99
CA HIS A 315 0.78 -10.41 -7.15
C HIS A 315 0.92 -11.70 -7.98
N PHE A 316 -0.03 -11.97 -8.88
CA PHE A 316 0.01 -13.17 -9.73
C PHE A 316 1.11 -13.12 -10.81
N LEU A 317 1.61 -11.93 -11.16
CA LEU A 317 2.82 -11.74 -11.97
C LEU A 317 4.12 -11.97 -11.18
N GLY A 318 4.03 -12.23 -9.88
CA GLY A 318 5.20 -12.42 -9.00
C GLY A 318 5.93 -11.12 -8.65
N VAL A 319 5.27 -9.97 -8.80
CA VAL A 319 5.81 -8.67 -8.41
C VAL A 319 5.35 -8.32 -6.98
N PRO A 320 6.26 -7.98 -6.05
CA PRO A 320 5.88 -7.60 -4.69
C PRO A 320 4.93 -6.39 -4.69
N THR A 321 3.82 -6.51 -3.96
CA THR A 321 2.70 -5.55 -4.02
C THR A 321 1.84 -5.58 -2.76
N SER A 322 1.13 -4.48 -2.49
CA SER A 322 -0.09 -4.50 -1.69
C SER A 322 -1.17 -5.39 -2.32
N ARG A 323 -2.07 -5.90 -1.47
CA ARG A 323 -3.16 -6.81 -1.83
C ARG A 323 -4.51 -6.12 -1.66
N ALA A 324 -5.52 -6.58 -2.38
CA ALA A 324 -6.88 -6.03 -2.28
C ALA A 324 -7.89 -7.12 -1.90
N ALA A 325 -8.47 -7.02 -0.70
CA ALA A 325 -9.45 -7.99 -0.21
C ALA A 325 -10.82 -7.80 -0.85
N SER A 326 -11.29 -6.55 -0.92
CA SER A 326 -12.65 -6.26 -1.42
C SER A 326 -12.80 -4.86 -1.98
N LEU A 327 -13.77 -4.74 -2.88
CA LEU A 327 -14.26 -3.48 -3.44
C LEU A 327 -15.74 -3.32 -3.11
N VAL A 328 -16.08 -2.31 -2.32
CA VAL A 328 -17.46 -1.90 -2.05
C VAL A 328 -17.76 -0.63 -2.82
N VAL A 329 -18.95 -0.57 -3.44
CA VAL A 329 -19.43 0.59 -4.20
C VAL A 329 -20.74 1.10 -3.63
N SER A 330 -20.99 2.39 -3.83
CA SER A 330 -22.20 3.09 -3.39
C SER A 330 -22.75 3.97 -4.51
N ASP A 331 -24.03 4.34 -4.43
CA ASP A 331 -24.63 5.36 -5.29
C ASP A 331 -24.35 6.81 -4.82
N GLU A 332 -23.57 6.99 -3.74
CA GLU A 332 -23.10 8.29 -3.25
C GLU A 332 -22.38 9.07 -4.38
N PRO A 333 -22.86 10.27 -4.75
CA PRO A 333 -22.25 11.07 -5.81
C PRO A 333 -20.93 11.69 -5.33
N VAL A 334 -19.89 11.51 -6.13
CA VAL A 334 -18.53 12.00 -5.86
C VAL A 334 -18.02 12.78 -7.07
N ILE A 335 -17.63 14.02 -6.84
CA ILE A 335 -17.26 14.97 -7.90
C ILE A 335 -15.78 14.79 -8.25
N ARG A 336 -15.44 14.47 -9.50
CA ARG A 336 -14.06 14.29 -9.96
C ARG A 336 -13.79 14.95 -11.29
N ASP A 337 -12.62 15.54 -11.42
CA ASP A 337 -12.00 15.79 -12.71
C ASP A 337 -11.08 14.61 -13.02
N GLN A 338 -11.52 13.74 -13.94
CA GLN A 338 -10.85 12.47 -14.20
C GLN A 338 -9.43 12.64 -14.73
N PHE A 339 -9.19 13.68 -15.53
CA PHE A 339 -7.94 13.91 -16.26
C PHE A 339 -7.29 15.25 -15.91
N TYR A 340 -7.76 15.90 -14.84
CA TYR A 340 -7.29 17.23 -14.43
C TYR A 340 -7.40 18.28 -15.56
N SER A 341 -8.43 18.15 -16.41
CA SER A 341 -8.62 18.98 -17.60
C SER A 341 -9.60 20.14 -17.38
N GLY A 342 -10.07 20.36 -16.15
CA GLY A 342 -11.19 21.24 -15.79
C GLY A 342 -12.59 20.63 -16.02
N ASN A 343 -12.68 19.41 -16.59
CA ASN A 343 -13.96 18.79 -16.94
C ASN A 343 -14.45 17.86 -15.85
N VAL A 344 -15.14 18.46 -14.87
CA VAL A 344 -15.66 17.76 -13.71
C VAL A 344 -16.86 16.89 -14.07
N LYS A 345 -16.86 15.65 -13.56
CA LYS A 345 -17.94 14.67 -13.69
C LYS A 345 -18.35 14.17 -12.30
N THR A 346 -19.62 13.82 -12.18
CA THR A 346 -20.11 13.06 -11.03
C THR A 346 -19.87 11.59 -11.28
N GLU A 347 -19.07 10.97 -10.43
CA GLU A 347 -18.85 9.52 -10.37
C GLU A 347 -19.51 8.96 -9.11
N ARG A 348 -19.54 7.63 -8.98
CA ARG A 348 -20.04 6.93 -7.80
C ARG A 348 -18.93 6.63 -6.80
N GLY A 349 -19.25 6.72 -5.51
CA GLY A 349 -18.34 6.41 -4.41
C GLY A 349 -17.96 4.94 -4.32
N ALA A 350 -16.74 4.68 -3.86
CA ALA A 350 -16.24 3.33 -3.62
C ALA A 350 -15.21 3.30 -2.47
N VAL A 351 -15.09 2.14 -1.83
CA VAL A 351 -14.07 1.84 -0.81
C VAL A 351 -13.35 0.55 -1.20
N VAL A 352 -12.02 0.56 -1.12
CA VAL A 352 -11.19 -0.65 -1.24
C VAL A 352 -10.68 -1.02 0.14
N LEU A 353 -10.91 -2.27 0.57
CA LEU A 353 -10.18 -2.86 1.69
C LEU A 353 -8.88 -3.43 1.13
N ARG A 354 -7.76 -2.78 1.47
CA ARG A 354 -6.42 -3.11 1.00
C ARG A 354 -5.53 -3.53 2.15
N LEU A 355 -4.56 -4.37 1.85
CA LEU A 355 -3.64 -4.98 2.81
C LEU A 355 -2.20 -4.80 2.33
N ALA A 356 -1.29 -4.57 3.26
CA ALA A 356 0.15 -4.59 3.00
C ALA A 356 0.88 -5.17 4.21
N LYS A 357 2.13 -5.63 4.02
CA LYS A 357 3.00 -5.95 5.15
C LYS A 357 3.33 -4.70 5.97
N SER A 358 3.46 -3.56 5.29
CA SER A 358 3.53 -2.25 5.91
C SER A 358 3.10 -1.13 4.97
N TRP A 359 2.45 -0.10 5.51
CA TRP A 359 2.15 1.15 4.81
C TRP A 359 3.20 2.26 5.05
N PHE A 360 4.32 1.96 5.71
CA PHE A 360 5.43 2.91 5.85
C PHE A 360 6.17 3.14 4.55
N ARG A 361 6.56 4.40 4.34
CA ARG A 361 7.05 4.93 3.05
C ARG A 361 8.32 5.73 3.29
N ILE A 362 9.06 6.04 2.22
CA ILE A 362 10.17 7.00 2.31
C ILE A 362 9.66 8.32 2.90
N GLY A 363 8.50 8.79 2.42
CA GLY A 363 7.82 9.98 2.92
C GLY A 363 7.50 10.00 4.42
N SER A 364 7.36 8.82 5.06
CA SER A 364 7.13 8.69 6.51
C SER A 364 8.34 9.12 7.32
N LEU A 365 9.55 8.85 6.82
CA LEU A 365 10.80 9.27 7.45
C LEU A 365 11.15 10.72 7.06
N GLU A 366 10.89 11.11 5.81
CA GLU A 366 11.19 12.46 5.33
C GLU A 366 10.47 13.56 6.12
N ILE A 367 9.20 13.39 6.47
CA ILE A 367 8.46 14.41 7.22
C ILE A 367 9.06 14.68 8.59
N LEU A 368 9.56 13.63 9.26
CA LEU A 368 10.16 13.73 10.58
C LEU A 368 11.52 14.41 10.49
N ALA A 369 12.34 14.00 9.52
CA ALA A 369 13.62 14.64 9.24
C ALA A 369 13.45 16.14 8.91
N GLN A 370 12.52 16.49 8.01
CA GLN A 370 12.29 17.89 7.63
C GLN A 370 11.65 18.74 8.72
N SER A 371 10.92 18.13 9.64
CA SER A 371 10.34 18.83 10.79
C SER A 371 11.33 18.95 11.96
N GLY A 372 12.53 18.38 11.86
CA GLY A 372 13.51 18.34 12.95
C GLY A 372 13.12 17.39 14.09
N GLU A 373 12.18 16.47 13.86
CA GLU A 373 11.62 15.54 14.84
C GLU A 373 12.51 14.29 14.99
N ILE A 374 13.80 14.49 15.31
CA ILE A 374 14.85 13.46 15.17
C ILE A 374 14.67 12.26 16.10
N GLU A 375 14.18 12.47 17.33
CA GLU A 375 13.90 11.36 18.25
C GLU A 375 12.71 10.53 17.77
N LEU A 376 11.68 11.18 17.21
CA LEU A 376 10.54 10.48 16.62
C LEU A 376 10.94 9.73 15.33
N LEU A 377 11.83 10.30 14.53
CA LEU A 377 12.46 9.62 13.40
C LEU A 377 13.19 8.35 13.85
N ARG A 378 14.00 8.43 14.92
CA ARG A 378 14.72 7.28 15.48
C ARG A 378 13.78 6.20 15.99
N MET A 379 12.72 6.61 16.70
CA MET A 379 11.70 5.72 17.21
C MET A 379 10.99 4.97 16.07
N LEU A 380 10.53 5.69 15.05
CA LEU A 380 9.88 5.08 13.89
C LEU A 380 10.84 4.16 13.12
N LEU A 381 12.10 4.56 12.93
CA LEU A 381 13.07 3.76 12.21
C LEU A 381 13.40 2.45 12.95
N ASN A 382 13.63 2.51 14.27
CA ASN A 382 13.82 1.30 15.08
C ASN A 382 12.63 0.38 14.97
N PHE A 383 11.43 0.92 15.15
CA PHE A 383 10.19 0.16 15.05
C PHE A 383 10.05 -0.55 13.69
N VAL A 384 10.28 0.17 12.58
CA VAL A 384 10.22 -0.43 11.23
C VAL A 384 11.24 -1.57 11.07
N ILE A 385 12.45 -1.40 11.59
CA ILE A 385 13.51 -2.43 11.53
C ILE A 385 13.11 -3.65 12.34
N ASP A 386 12.71 -3.44 13.59
CA ASP A 386 12.40 -4.52 14.52
C ASP A 386 11.22 -5.37 14.03
N GLU A 387 10.19 -4.73 13.46
CA GLU A 387 8.97 -5.41 13.00
C GLU A 387 9.09 -6.02 11.59
N HIS A 388 9.81 -5.37 10.68
CA HIS A 388 9.75 -5.74 9.25
C HIS A 388 11.09 -6.23 8.69
N PHE A 389 12.20 -6.05 9.40
CA PHE A 389 13.53 -6.47 8.98
C PHE A 389 14.16 -7.39 10.03
N SER A 390 13.45 -8.47 10.38
CA SER A 390 13.83 -9.42 11.44
C SER A 390 15.21 -10.10 11.26
N SER A 391 15.79 -10.05 10.07
CA SER A 391 17.17 -10.47 9.82
C SER A 391 18.23 -9.49 10.33
N ILE A 392 17.84 -8.26 10.67
CA ILE A 392 18.72 -7.22 11.22
C ILE A 392 18.65 -7.32 12.74
N ASN A 393 19.81 -7.50 13.38
CA ASN A 393 19.87 -7.49 14.84
C ASN A 393 19.67 -6.06 15.37
N SER A 394 18.70 -5.87 16.27
CA SER A 394 18.38 -4.58 16.88
C SER A 394 19.53 -3.95 17.67
N ASP A 395 20.49 -4.77 18.13
CA ASP A 395 21.70 -4.36 18.84
C ASP A 395 22.90 -4.09 17.91
N ASP A 396 22.76 -4.35 16.60
CA ASP A 396 23.82 -4.08 15.63
C ASP A 396 24.06 -2.55 15.54
N PRO A 397 25.30 -2.07 15.81
CA PRO A 397 25.61 -0.65 15.67
C PRO A 397 25.36 -0.14 14.25
N ASP A 398 25.41 -1.00 13.23
CA ASP A 398 25.21 -0.71 11.81
C ASP A 398 23.80 -1.04 11.30
N LYS A 399 22.82 -1.32 12.18
CA LYS A 399 21.44 -1.66 11.78
C LYS A 399 20.79 -0.70 10.79
N TYR A 400 21.00 0.61 10.93
CA TYR A 400 20.44 1.60 10.01
C TYR A 400 21.10 1.56 8.63
N LEU A 401 22.39 1.23 8.58
CA LEU A 401 23.12 1.02 7.33
C LEU A 401 22.67 -0.27 6.63
N VAL A 402 22.50 -1.36 7.40
CA VAL A 402 21.98 -2.64 6.88
C VAL A 402 20.55 -2.48 6.36
N PHE A 403 19.70 -1.77 7.11
CA PHE A 403 18.35 -1.38 6.67
C PHE A 403 18.40 -0.63 5.34
N TYR A 404 19.18 0.46 5.28
CA TYR A 404 19.28 1.27 4.06
C TYR A 404 19.79 0.44 2.87
N SER A 405 20.83 -0.37 3.06
CA SER A 405 21.37 -1.25 2.02
C SER A 405 20.33 -2.26 1.52
N THR A 406 19.51 -2.81 2.42
CA THR A 406 18.41 -3.71 2.08
C THR A 406 17.37 -3.00 1.23
N VAL A 407 16.91 -1.81 1.64
CA VAL A 407 15.91 -1.02 0.89
C VAL A 407 16.44 -0.63 -0.49
N VAL A 408 17.72 -0.24 -0.62
CA VAL A 408 18.35 0.05 -1.92
C VAL A 408 18.30 -1.17 -2.85
N ASN A 409 18.67 -2.35 -2.32
CA ASN A 409 18.72 -3.59 -3.09
C ASN A 409 17.33 -4.04 -3.55
N GLU A 410 16.37 -4.08 -2.64
CA GLU A 410 15.01 -4.53 -2.95
C GLU A 410 14.26 -3.54 -3.84
N THR A 411 14.49 -2.23 -3.68
CA THR A 411 13.88 -1.23 -4.58
C THR A 411 14.42 -1.35 -6.00
N ALA A 412 15.73 -1.57 -6.18
CA ALA A 412 16.32 -1.83 -7.50
C ALA A 412 15.71 -3.07 -8.17
N ARG A 413 15.49 -4.13 -7.38
CA ARG A 413 14.87 -5.38 -7.85
C ARG A 413 13.40 -5.21 -8.21
N LEU A 414 12.64 -4.50 -7.40
CA LEU A 414 11.24 -4.18 -7.66
C LEU A 414 11.08 -3.41 -8.97
N ILE A 415 11.88 -2.36 -9.18
CA ILE A 415 11.81 -1.57 -10.41
C ILE A 415 12.22 -2.41 -11.62
N ALA A 416 13.24 -3.27 -11.50
CA ALA A 416 13.56 -4.21 -12.57
C ALA A 416 12.39 -5.16 -12.90
N GLN A 417 11.64 -5.60 -11.89
CA GLN A 417 10.42 -6.39 -12.10
C GLN A 417 9.34 -5.58 -12.82
N TRP A 418 9.08 -4.33 -12.42
CA TRP A 418 8.16 -3.43 -13.12
C TRP A 418 8.51 -3.31 -14.61
N MET A 419 9.77 -3.04 -14.90
CA MET A 419 10.29 -2.92 -16.27
C MET A 419 10.11 -4.22 -17.06
N SER A 420 10.34 -5.38 -16.44
CA SER A 420 10.24 -6.69 -17.11
C SER A 420 8.81 -7.11 -17.49
N VAL A 421 7.80 -6.52 -16.85
CA VAL A 421 6.38 -6.76 -17.15
C VAL A 421 5.74 -5.57 -17.88
N GLY A 422 6.52 -4.56 -18.27
CA GLY A 422 6.02 -3.38 -18.95
C GLY A 422 5.15 -2.48 -18.08
N PHE A 423 5.30 -2.52 -16.75
CA PHE A 423 4.52 -1.72 -15.82
C PHE A 423 5.15 -0.34 -15.60
N ALA A 424 4.37 0.71 -15.89
CA ALA A 424 4.67 2.08 -15.52
C ALA A 424 3.74 2.52 -14.38
N HIS A 425 4.31 2.90 -13.23
CA HIS A 425 3.55 3.30 -12.04
C HIS A 425 2.86 4.66 -12.22
N GLY A 426 3.50 5.59 -12.96
CA GLY A 426 2.96 6.91 -13.30
C GLY A 426 3.01 7.98 -12.21
N VAL A 427 3.30 7.62 -10.95
CA VAL A 427 3.44 8.58 -9.83
C VAL A 427 4.49 8.07 -8.82
N CYS A 428 5.74 8.03 -9.25
CA CYS A 428 6.87 7.56 -8.43
C CYS A 428 7.38 8.64 -7.45
N ASN A 429 6.47 9.29 -6.73
CA ASN A 429 6.81 10.19 -5.63
C ASN A 429 7.41 9.40 -4.45
N THR A 430 8.18 10.04 -3.59
CA THR A 430 8.74 9.37 -2.39
C THR A 430 7.66 8.92 -1.40
N ASP A 431 6.49 9.59 -1.39
CA ASP A 431 5.32 9.17 -0.62
C ASP A 431 4.58 7.96 -1.21
N ASN A 432 5.00 7.42 -2.36
CA ASN A 432 4.49 6.19 -2.94
C ASN A 432 5.54 5.06 -2.97
N PHE A 433 6.72 5.27 -2.37
CA PHE A 433 7.74 4.24 -2.26
C PHE A 433 7.69 3.59 -0.88
N SER A 434 7.26 2.34 -0.82
CA SER A 434 7.26 1.54 0.41
C SER A 434 8.68 1.33 0.92
N LEU A 435 8.88 1.39 2.24
CA LEU A 435 10.15 1.01 2.86
C LEU A 435 10.44 -0.49 2.70
N LEU A 436 9.42 -1.32 2.48
CA LEU A 436 9.56 -2.76 2.25
C LEU A 436 9.72 -3.11 0.75
N SER A 437 9.88 -2.10 -0.11
CA SER A 437 10.06 -2.28 -1.56
C SER A 437 8.96 -3.15 -2.20
N ILE A 438 7.70 -2.89 -1.83
CA ILE A 438 6.50 -3.41 -2.48
C ILE A 438 5.79 -2.30 -3.27
N THR A 439 5.08 -2.69 -4.33
CA THR A 439 4.24 -1.77 -5.11
C THR A 439 3.02 -1.34 -4.28
N ILE A 440 2.80 -0.02 -4.14
CA ILE A 440 1.67 0.56 -3.41
C ILE A 440 1.05 1.71 -4.19
N ASP A 441 -0.14 2.15 -3.80
CA ASP A 441 -0.80 3.36 -4.32
C ASP A 441 -0.97 3.42 -5.85
N TYR A 442 -1.69 2.42 -6.37
CA TYR A 442 -2.17 2.38 -7.76
C TYR A 442 -3.07 3.57 -8.11
N GLY A 443 -2.53 4.50 -8.89
CA GLY A 443 -3.24 5.66 -9.42
C GLY A 443 -3.30 5.63 -10.95
N PRO A 444 -2.64 6.56 -11.65
CA PRO A 444 -2.53 6.56 -13.10
C PRO A 444 -1.39 5.65 -13.60
N PHE A 445 -1.40 4.37 -13.20
CA PHE A 445 -0.47 3.38 -13.73
C PHE A 445 -0.90 2.92 -15.14
N GLY A 446 0.01 2.27 -15.87
CA GLY A 446 -0.32 1.57 -17.12
C GLY A 446 0.63 0.42 -17.40
N PHE A 447 0.11 -0.64 -18.00
CA PHE A 447 0.92 -1.65 -18.66
C PHE A 447 1.12 -1.23 -20.11
N MET A 448 2.36 -1.25 -20.56
CA MET A 448 2.74 -0.89 -21.91
C MET A 448 2.20 -1.91 -22.92
N GLU A 449 1.34 -1.48 -23.84
CA GLU A 449 0.80 -2.36 -24.90
C GLU A 449 1.82 -2.58 -26.02
N SER A 450 2.24 -1.49 -26.68
CA SER A 450 3.34 -1.50 -27.66
C SER A 450 4.61 -1.00 -26.99
N TYR A 451 5.75 -1.62 -27.30
CA TYR A 451 7.02 -1.23 -26.70
C TYR A 451 7.34 0.23 -27.02
N ASN A 452 7.38 1.07 -25.97
CA ASN A 452 7.69 2.48 -26.03
C ASN A 452 8.41 2.86 -24.72
N PRO A 453 9.74 3.08 -24.74
CA PRO A 453 10.50 3.44 -23.54
C PRO A 453 10.11 4.82 -22.98
N ASN A 454 9.42 5.64 -23.78
CA ASN A 454 8.90 6.95 -23.39
C ASN A 454 7.41 6.89 -22.99
N PHE A 455 6.84 5.70 -22.76
CA PHE A 455 5.45 5.57 -22.34
C PHE A 455 5.20 6.23 -20.98
N VAL A 456 4.27 7.19 -20.95
CA VAL A 456 3.83 7.92 -19.75
C VAL A 456 2.35 7.62 -19.53
N PRO A 457 1.98 6.85 -18.48
CA PRO A 457 0.57 6.52 -18.23
C PRO A 457 -0.20 7.64 -17.53
N ASN A 458 0.51 8.60 -16.92
CA ASN A 458 -0.08 9.71 -16.19
C ASN A 458 -0.27 10.93 -17.07
N THR A 459 -1.53 11.28 -17.35
CA THR A 459 -1.88 12.43 -18.19
C THR A 459 -1.53 13.78 -17.58
N SER A 460 -1.12 13.83 -16.31
CA SER A 460 -0.63 15.04 -15.64
C SER A 460 0.89 15.11 -15.54
N ASP A 461 1.61 14.14 -16.12
CA ASP A 461 3.06 14.11 -16.19
C ASP A 461 3.54 14.60 -17.56
N ASP A 462 3.34 15.88 -17.84
CA ASP A 462 3.64 16.50 -19.15
C ASP A 462 5.14 16.43 -19.51
N GLU A 463 6.01 16.39 -18.51
CA GLU A 463 7.46 16.28 -18.68
C GLU A 463 7.94 14.82 -18.80
N GLY A 464 7.05 13.84 -18.60
CA GLY A 464 7.38 12.41 -18.64
C GLY A 464 8.37 11.98 -17.56
N ARG A 465 8.38 12.65 -16.41
CA ARG A 465 9.26 12.35 -15.27
C ARG A 465 9.12 10.90 -14.82
N TYR A 466 7.90 10.37 -14.88
CA TYR A 466 7.53 9.02 -14.48
C TYR A 466 7.22 8.11 -15.68
N SER A 467 7.81 8.42 -16.84
CA SER A 467 7.84 7.50 -17.99
C SER A 467 8.45 6.15 -17.60
N ILE A 468 8.08 5.09 -18.31
CA ILE A 468 8.59 3.75 -18.04
C ILE A 468 10.13 3.71 -18.05
N GLY A 469 10.78 4.35 -19.03
CA GLY A 469 12.24 4.42 -19.13
C GLY A 469 12.91 5.18 -17.99
N ALA A 470 12.21 6.13 -17.35
CA ALA A 470 12.74 6.94 -16.26
C ALA A 470 12.59 6.30 -14.87
N GLN A 471 11.83 5.21 -14.71
CA GLN A 471 11.53 4.66 -13.38
C GLN A 471 12.78 4.23 -12.60
N ALA A 472 13.82 3.73 -13.29
CA ALA A 472 15.07 3.35 -12.65
C ALA A 472 15.81 4.57 -12.05
N ASP A 473 15.89 5.68 -12.79
CA ASP A 473 16.53 6.91 -12.33
C ASP A 473 15.72 7.58 -11.22
N VAL A 474 14.39 7.53 -11.31
CA VAL A 474 13.51 8.03 -10.24
C VAL A 474 13.64 7.19 -8.97
N GLY A 475 13.81 5.86 -9.10
CA GLY A 475 14.12 4.99 -7.96
C GLY A 475 15.40 5.40 -7.25
N LEU A 476 16.46 5.68 -8.02
CA LEU A 476 17.72 6.19 -7.48
C LEU A 476 17.51 7.53 -6.74
N PHE A 477 16.81 8.48 -7.36
CA PHE A 477 16.47 9.76 -6.74
C PHE A 477 15.70 9.57 -5.43
N ASN A 478 14.72 8.66 -5.37
CA ASN A 478 13.95 8.41 -4.16
C ASN A 478 14.83 7.80 -3.04
N LEU A 479 15.79 6.93 -3.39
CA LEU A 479 16.74 6.36 -2.43
C LEU A 479 17.79 7.39 -1.95
N GLU A 480 18.12 8.41 -2.76
CA GLU A 480 18.87 9.58 -2.30
C GLU A 480 18.07 10.37 -1.25
N LYS A 481 16.77 10.57 -1.48
CA LYS A 481 15.90 11.26 -0.50
C LYS A 481 15.76 10.47 0.80
N LEU A 482 15.65 9.14 0.73
CA LEU A 482 15.71 8.29 1.91
C LEU A 482 17.02 8.47 2.67
N LEU A 483 18.17 8.48 1.99
CA LEU A 483 19.47 8.72 2.65
C LEU A 483 19.55 10.09 3.32
N MET A 484 19.02 11.13 2.67
CA MET A 484 18.94 12.47 3.28
C MET A 484 18.08 12.45 4.55
N ALA A 485 16.94 11.76 4.54
CA ALA A 485 16.07 11.62 5.71
C ALA A 485 16.74 10.86 6.86
N LEU A 486 17.57 9.86 6.55
CA LEU A 486 18.33 9.09 7.54
C LEU A 486 19.58 9.82 8.06
N SER A 487 20.10 10.82 7.34
CA SER A 487 21.35 11.50 7.69
C SER A 487 21.45 11.99 9.15
N PRO A 488 20.38 12.51 9.81
CA PRO A 488 20.46 12.94 11.20
C PRO A 488 20.71 11.81 12.21
N VAL A 489 20.40 10.56 11.86
CA VAL A 489 20.54 9.40 12.75
C VAL A 489 21.75 8.51 12.42
N LEU A 490 22.43 8.77 11.30
CA LEU A 490 23.63 8.04 10.88
C LEU A 490 24.91 8.69 11.43
N SER A 491 25.87 7.87 11.83
CA SER A 491 27.24 8.36 12.08
C SER A 491 27.92 8.79 10.76
N LYS A 492 29.01 9.58 10.85
CA LYS A 492 29.80 9.99 9.68
C LYS A 492 30.30 8.79 8.85
N LYS A 493 30.69 7.71 9.52
CA LYS A 493 31.15 6.46 8.88
C LYS A 493 30.00 5.80 8.11
N GLN A 494 28.88 5.57 8.78
CA GLN A 494 27.69 4.96 8.17
C GLN A 494 27.16 5.77 7.00
N HIS A 495 27.13 7.10 7.11
CA HIS A 495 26.71 7.96 6.01
C HIS A 495 27.64 7.85 4.79
N LYS A 496 28.95 7.68 5.00
CA LYS A 496 29.90 7.43 3.90
C LYS A 496 29.66 6.05 3.25
N GLU A 497 29.40 5.02 4.05
CA GLU A 497 29.13 3.66 3.57
C GLU A 497 27.78 3.56 2.85
N ALA A 498 26.74 4.22 3.35
CA ALA A 498 25.43 4.31 2.70
C ALA A 498 25.53 4.95 1.30
N LYS A 499 26.37 5.99 1.13
CA LYS A 499 26.67 6.54 -0.20
C LYS A 499 27.34 5.54 -1.14
N ILE A 500 28.16 4.63 -0.61
CA ILE A 500 28.76 3.55 -1.41
C ILE A 500 27.68 2.53 -1.80
N CYS A 501 26.81 2.13 -0.87
CA CYS A 501 25.67 1.25 -1.16
C CYS A 501 24.78 1.81 -2.27
N LEU A 502 24.44 3.11 -2.18
CA LEU A 502 23.62 3.79 -3.17
C LEU A 502 24.26 3.80 -4.56
N LYS A 503 25.59 3.99 -4.66
CA LYS A 503 26.32 3.89 -5.94
C LYS A 503 26.17 2.53 -6.61
N GLY A 504 26.03 1.45 -5.82
CA GLY A 504 25.80 0.09 -6.32
C GLY A 504 24.39 -0.17 -6.86
N TYR A 505 23.44 0.75 -6.70
CA TYR A 505 22.06 0.62 -7.17
C TYR A 505 21.98 0.25 -8.66
N ALA A 506 22.73 0.97 -9.51
CA ALA A 506 22.71 0.77 -10.94
C ALA A 506 23.13 -0.66 -11.32
N ASP A 507 24.18 -1.20 -10.70
CA ASP A 507 24.66 -2.56 -10.95
C ASP A 507 23.67 -3.62 -10.48
N ILE A 508 22.95 -3.38 -9.39
CA ILE A 508 21.90 -4.29 -8.90
C ILE A 508 20.73 -4.30 -9.89
N TYR A 509 20.26 -3.13 -10.29
CA TYR A 509 19.17 -2.98 -11.27
C TYR A 509 19.54 -3.64 -12.61
N GLN A 510 20.73 -3.34 -13.16
CA GLN A 510 21.18 -3.87 -14.45
C GLN A 510 21.34 -5.40 -14.42
N ARG A 511 21.91 -5.96 -13.35
CA ARG A 511 21.98 -7.42 -13.21
C ARG A 511 20.58 -8.04 -13.12
N ARG A 512 19.67 -7.44 -12.36
CA ARG A 512 18.33 -8.00 -12.18
C ARG A 512 17.51 -7.92 -13.46
N ILE A 513 17.54 -6.80 -14.18
CA ILE A 513 16.80 -6.65 -15.44
C ILE A 513 17.33 -7.64 -16.49
N HIS A 514 18.66 -7.81 -16.57
CA HIS A 514 19.28 -8.78 -17.46
C HIS A 514 18.80 -10.21 -17.15
N GLN A 515 18.84 -10.62 -15.88
CA GLN A 515 18.32 -11.93 -15.45
C GLN A 515 16.85 -12.14 -15.82
N LEU A 516 16.00 -11.13 -15.63
CA LEU A 516 14.58 -11.21 -15.95
C LEU A 516 14.35 -11.36 -17.46
N PHE A 517 15.04 -10.59 -18.30
CA PHE A 517 14.91 -10.71 -19.75
C PHE A 517 15.49 -12.00 -20.31
N LYS A 518 16.62 -12.49 -19.78
CA LYS A 518 17.16 -13.81 -20.11
C LYS A 518 16.14 -14.91 -19.85
N ALA A 519 15.52 -14.90 -18.66
CA ALA A 519 14.48 -15.86 -18.31
C ALA A 519 13.28 -15.79 -19.27
N LYS A 520 12.85 -14.59 -19.68
CA LYS A 520 11.75 -14.40 -20.64
C LYS A 520 12.08 -14.90 -22.05
N LEU A 521 13.34 -14.83 -22.46
CA LEU A 521 13.83 -15.30 -23.75
C LEU A 521 14.21 -16.79 -23.74
N GLY A 522 14.23 -17.42 -22.57
CA GLY A 522 14.68 -18.82 -22.42
C GLY A 522 16.19 -19.01 -22.59
N LEU A 523 16.98 -17.96 -22.38
CA LEU A 523 18.45 -18.01 -22.46
C LEU A 523 19.01 -18.65 -21.19
N LEU A 524 19.75 -19.76 -21.35
CA LEU A 524 20.38 -20.51 -20.28
C LEU A 524 21.89 -20.20 -20.24
N GLY A 525 22.50 -20.25 -19.05
CA GLY A 525 23.94 -20.00 -18.87
C GLY A 525 24.29 -18.52 -18.76
N GLU A 526 25.56 -18.17 -18.95
CA GLU A 526 26.10 -16.80 -18.94
C GLU A 526 26.93 -16.58 -20.20
N GLU A 527 26.26 -16.33 -21.32
CA GLU A 527 26.91 -16.00 -22.59
C GLU A 527 27.15 -14.48 -22.66
N GLU A 528 28.32 -14.05 -23.15
CA GLU A 528 28.71 -12.63 -23.19
C GLU A 528 27.77 -11.78 -24.07
N ASP A 529 27.15 -12.38 -25.09
CA ASP A 529 26.32 -11.70 -26.08
C ASP A 529 24.83 -11.54 -25.68
N ASP A 530 24.39 -12.11 -24.56
CA ASP A 530 22.98 -12.06 -24.12
C ASP A 530 22.48 -10.61 -23.96
N GLY A 531 23.33 -9.74 -23.42
CA GLY A 531 23.01 -8.33 -23.24
C GLY A 531 22.79 -7.60 -24.57
N TYR A 532 23.57 -7.94 -25.60
CA TYR A 532 23.40 -7.39 -26.94
C TYR A 532 22.09 -7.86 -27.57
N LEU A 533 21.76 -9.15 -27.45
CA LEU A 533 20.52 -9.71 -27.98
C LEU A 533 19.28 -9.05 -27.35
N ILE A 534 19.28 -8.87 -26.03
CA ILE A 534 18.20 -8.18 -25.31
C ILE A 534 18.06 -6.74 -25.80
N ALA A 535 19.17 -6.00 -25.85
CA ALA A 535 19.16 -4.61 -26.33
C ALA A 535 18.68 -4.50 -27.79
N PHE A 536 19.10 -5.43 -28.65
CA PHE A 536 18.67 -5.50 -30.05
C PHE A 536 17.17 -5.75 -30.17
N LEU A 537 16.61 -6.70 -29.42
CA LEU A 537 15.17 -7.00 -29.44
C LEU A 537 14.33 -5.82 -28.96
N LEU A 538 14.73 -5.17 -27.86
CA LEU A 538 14.05 -3.98 -27.36
C LEU A 538 14.09 -2.85 -28.41
N LYS A 539 15.25 -2.63 -29.03
CA LYS A 539 15.40 -1.63 -30.09
C LYS A 539 14.60 -1.95 -31.35
N ALA A 540 14.50 -3.22 -31.74
CA ALA A 540 13.72 -3.65 -32.90
C ALA A 540 12.20 -3.59 -32.65
N SER A 541 11.78 -3.60 -31.38
CA SER A 541 10.37 -3.49 -30.99
C SER A 541 9.87 -2.04 -30.90
N HIS A 542 10.79 -1.07 -30.92
CA HIS A 542 10.53 0.38 -30.92
C HIS A 542 10.51 0.93 -32.35
#